data_AF-A0A7S2J392-F1
#
_entry.id   AF-A0A7S2J392-F1
#
_cell.length_a   1.000
_cell.length_b   1.000
_cell.length_c   1.000
_cell.angle_alpha   90.00
_cell.angle_beta   90.00
_cell.angle_gamma   90.00
#
_symmetry.space_group_name_H-M   'P 1'
#
loop_
_entity.id
_entity.type
_entity.pdbx_description
1 polymer ?
#
loop_
_entity_poly.entity_id
_entity_poly.type
_entity_poly.pdbx_seq_one_letter_code
_entity_poly.pdbx_strand_id
1 'polypeptide(L)'
;MKQDRTEFLERFKTPLFKRVARVMMGEPSQDYKEHVHSIKLAEKQASADEAFRVKKQEKARKKLIEVRQKQVERARKRAERIKRKADEVRKKREEAERKLAEAAEGGAAKPEQGEADAAKEEAKEETKEEAKAEAKEEPEEEAEEEEEDIDPLDEIPKEEEDNEQPPKVTLTEAEKRGWFNKKPGTLP
;
A
#
# COMPACT_ATOMS: atom_id res chain seq x y z
N MET A 1 -21.03 33.98 2.33
CA MET A 1 -22.21 34.87 2.13
C MET A 1 -22.10 36.15 2.93
N LYS A 2 -22.04 36.13 4.27
CA LYS A 2 -21.79 37.39 5.02
C LYS A 2 -20.41 37.98 4.69
N GLN A 3 -19.35 37.16 4.73
CA GLN A 3 -17.97 37.56 4.41
C GLN A 3 -17.80 38.04 2.96
N ASP A 4 -18.16 37.24 1.96
CA ASP A 4 -18.11 37.67 0.55
C ASP A 4 -18.88 38.97 0.29
N ARG A 5 -20.06 39.13 0.93
CA ARG A 5 -20.87 40.35 0.80
C ARG A 5 -20.20 41.55 1.47
N THR A 6 -19.59 41.37 2.64
CA THR A 6 -18.86 42.45 3.30
C THR A 6 -17.63 42.87 2.49
N GLU A 7 -16.88 41.91 1.93
CA GLU A 7 -15.73 42.18 1.07
C GLU A 7 -16.11 42.92 -0.22
N PHE A 8 -17.23 42.54 -0.86
CA PHE A 8 -17.72 43.27 -2.03
C PHE A 8 -18.22 44.66 -1.67
N LEU A 9 -18.97 44.82 -0.57
CA LEU A 9 -19.43 46.13 -0.10
C LEU A 9 -18.26 47.04 0.32
N GLU A 10 -17.15 46.44 0.74
CA GLU A 10 -15.92 47.13 1.08
C GLU A 10 -15.30 47.89 -0.08
N ARG A 11 -15.38 47.33 -1.29
CA ARG A 11 -14.89 47.97 -2.52
C ARG A 11 -15.68 49.23 -2.89
N PHE A 12 -16.91 49.38 -2.39
CA PHE A 12 -17.80 50.51 -2.68
C PHE A 12 -17.97 51.47 -1.49
N LYS A 13 -17.01 51.51 -0.55
CA LYS A 13 -17.03 52.39 0.64
C LYS A 13 -16.80 53.87 0.35
N THR A 14 -16.59 54.28 -0.90
CA THR A 14 -16.35 55.70 -1.24
C THR A 14 -17.59 56.55 -0.93
N PRO A 15 -17.42 57.77 -0.37
CA PRO A 15 -18.53 58.63 0.06
C PRO A 15 -19.46 59.09 -1.06
N LEU A 16 -19.05 58.91 -2.32
CA LEU A 16 -19.83 59.22 -3.52
C LEU A 16 -20.96 58.21 -3.82
N PHE A 17 -20.96 57.01 -3.22
CA PHE A 17 -21.97 55.99 -3.51
C PHE A 17 -22.89 55.72 -2.31
N LYS A 18 -24.20 55.74 -2.55
CA LYS A 18 -25.23 55.35 -1.56
C LYS A 18 -25.52 53.85 -1.67
N ARG A 19 -25.34 53.10 -0.58
CA ARG A 19 -25.70 51.69 -0.51
C ARG A 19 -27.23 51.55 -0.40
N VAL A 20 -27.87 51.08 -1.47
CA VAL A 20 -29.32 50.82 -1.50
C VAL A 20 -29.55 49.34 -1.78
N ALA A 21 -30.17 48.62 -0.83
CA ALA A 21 -30.59 47.25 -1.05
C ALA A 21 -32.01 47.26 -1.66
N ARG A 22 -32.13 46.83 -2.92
CA ARG A 22 -33.44 46.54 -3.51
C ARG A 22 -33.79 45.10 -3.20
N VAL A 23 -34.76 44.89 -2.30
CA VAL A 23 -35.33 43.58 -2.02
C VAL A 23 -36.44 43.36 -3.02
N MET A 24 -36.27 42.40 -3.92
CA MET A 24 -37.36 41.96 -4.80
C MET A 24 -38.24 40.98 -4.00
N MET A 25 -39.46 41.43 -3.66
CA MET A 25 -40.49 40.62 -3.04
C MET A 25 -41.36 40.04 -4.15
N GLY A 26 -41.39 38.71 -4.29
CA GLY A 26 -42.17 38.02 -5.32
C GLY A 26 -41.51 36.74 -5.79
N GLU A 27 -42.21 36.01 -6.67
CA GLU A 27 -41.61 34.88 -7.35
C GLU A 27 -40.65 35.37 -8.45
N PRO A 28 -39.44 34.81 -8.54
CA PRO A 28 -38.55 35.10 -9.67
C PRO A 28 -39.15 34.59 -10.98
N SER A 29 -38.69 35.15 -12.10
CA SER A 29 -39.06 34.66 -13.43
C SER A 29 -38.69 33.17 -13.60
N GLN A 30 -39.41 32.49 -14.49
CA GLN A 30 -39.17 31.07 -14.75
C GLN A 30 -37.73 30.82 -15.24
N ASP A 31 -37.23 31.65 -16.16
CA ASP A 31 -35.86 31.57 -16.68
C ASP A 31 -34.82 31.62 -15.55
N TYR A 32 -35.04 32.48 -14.55
CA TYR A 32 -34.17 32.58 -13.39
C TYR A 32 -34.22 31.31 -12.52
N LYS A 33 -35.43 30.75 -12.30
CA LYS A 33 -35.59 29.49 -11.55
C LYS A 33 -34.83 28.35 -12.26
N GLU A 34 -34.98 28.22 -13.56
CA GLU A 34 -34.29 27.20 -14.38
C GLU A 34 -32.77 27.40 -14.34
N HIS A 35 -32.29 28.63 -14.48
CA HIS A 35 -30.87 28.93 -14.37
C HIS A 35 -30.29 28.55 -13.00
N VAL A 36 -30.97 28.94 -11.91
CA VAL A 36 -30.53 28.56 -10.55
C VAL A 36 -30.55 27.05 -10.36
N HIS A 37 -31.58 26.35 -10.86
CA HIS A 37 -31.64 24.89 -10.80
C HIS A 37 -30.50 24.24 -11.58
N SER A 38 -30.14 24.76 -12.75
CA SER A 38 -29.01 24.26 -13.54
C SER A 38 -27.68 24.39 -12.79
N ILE A 39 -27.46 25.51 -12.11
CA ILE A 39 -26.27 25.75 -11.29
C ILE A 39 -26.26 24.77 -10.12
N LYS A 40 -27.37 24.62 -9.40
CA LYS A 40 -27.47 23.68 -8.26
C LYS A 40 -27.20 22.24 -8.67
N LEU A 41 -27.74 21.85 -9.82
CA LEU A 41 -27.54 20.51 -10.37
C LEU A 41 -26.06 20.29 -10.71
N ALA A 42 -25.42 21.28 -11.36
CA ALA A 42 -24.00 21.22 -11.70
C ALA A 42 -23.11 21.16 -10.45
N GLU A 43 -23.38 21.98 -9.42
CA GLU A 43 -22.65 21.96 -8.14
C GLU A 43 -22.75 20.58 -7.48
N LYS A 44 -23.94 19.98 -7.46
CA LYS A 44 -24.15 18.64 -6.90
C LYS A 44 -23.44 17.55 -7.69
N GLN A 45 -23.50 17.61 -9.02
CA GLN A 45 -22.80 16.66 -9.86
C GLN A 45 -21.29 16.76 -9.63
N ALA A 46 -20.74 17.99 -9.60
CA ALA A 46 -19.32 18.21 -9.31
C ALA A 46 -18.91 17.66 -7.94
N SER A 47 -19.71 17.87 -6.90
CA SER A 47 -19.44 17.30 -5.56
C SER A 47 -19.53 15.77 -5.53
N ALA A 48 -20.47 15.18 -6.27
CA ALA A 48 -20.60 13.72 -6.39
C ALA A 48 -19.42 13.11 -7.17
N ASP A 49 -19.00 13.76 -8.26
CA ASP A 49 -17.86 13.36 -9.09
C ASP A 49 -16.55 13.46 -8.28
N GLU A 50 -16.37 14.52 -7.50
CA GLU A 50 -15.21 14.69 -6.62
C GLU A 50 -15.16 13.60 -5.54
N ALA A 51 -16.28 13.34 -4.85
CA ALA A 51 -16.37 12.28 -3.86
C ALA A 51 -16.08 10.90 -4.47
N PHE A 52 -16.59 10.65 -5.68
CA PHE A 52 -16.30 9.42 -6.42
C PHE A 52 -14.81 9.30 -6.76
N ARG A 53 -14.18 10.38 -7.23
CA ARG A 53 -12.73 10.41 -7.53
C ARG A 53 -11.89 10.16 -6.28
N VAL A 54 -12.24 10.76 -5.15
CA VAL A 54 -11.57 10.53 -3.86
C VAL A 54 -11.70 9.06 -3.47
N LYS A 55 -12.91 8.50 -3.53
CA LYS A 55 -13.15 7.08 -3.22
C LYS A 55 -12.34 6.14 -4.13
N LYS A 56 -12.23 6.44 -5.42
CA LYS A 56 -11.40 5.67 -6.37
C LYS A 56 -9.91 5.73 -5.98
N GLN A 57 -9.40 6.92 -5.66
CA GLN A 57 -8.01 7.10 -5.22
C GLN A 57 -7.73 6.39 -3.89
N GLU A 58 -8.65 6.43 -2.93
CA GLU A 58 -8.50 5.73 -1.66
C GLU A 58 -8.49 4.21 -1.82
N LYS A 59 -9.39 3.65 -2.66
CA LYS A 59 -9.38 2.23 -3.02
C LYS A 59 -8.05 1.83 -3.63
N ALA A 60 -7.52 2.59 -4.58
CA ALA A 60 -6.24 2.33 -5.23
C ALA A 60 -5.08 2.37 -4.22
N ARG A 61 -5.04 3.39 -3.36
CA ARG A 61 -4.03 3.50 -2.28
C ARG A 61 -4.10 2.32 -1.31
N LYS A 62 -5.29 1.88 -0.93
CA LYS A 62 -5.48 0.76 -0.02
C LYS A 62 -4.94 -0.55 -0.63
N LYS A 63 -5.26 -0.83 -1.90
CA LYS A 63 -4.73 -1.98 -2.64
C LYS A 63 -3.20 -1.96 -2.68
N LEU A 64 -2.60 -0.80 -2.98
CA LEU A 64 -1.14 -0.66 -3.02
C LEU A 64 -0.47 -0.94 -1.66
N ILE A 65 -1.08 -0.44 -0.57
CA ILE A 65 -0.58 -0.69 0.79
C ILE A 65 -0.69 -2.18 1.13
N GLU A 66 -1.80 -2.83 0.78
CA GLU A 66 -2.03 -4.26 1.03
C GLU A 66 -1.01 -5.14 0.28
N VAL A 67 -0.79 -4.87 -1.02
CA VAL A 67 0.24 -5.56 -1.81
C VAL A 67 1.62 -5.39 -1.16
N ARG A 68 1.96 -4.16 -0.76
CA ARG A 68 3.24 -3.88 -0.10
C ARG A 68 3.37 -4.59 1.26
N GLN A 69 2.30 -4.65 2.04
CA GLN A 69 2.28 -5.38 3.32
C GLN A 69 2.51 -6.87 3.10
N LYS A 70 1.81 -7.47 2.12
CA LYS A 70 1.98 -8.88 1.75
C LYS A 70 3.42 -9.18 1.32
N GLN A 71 4.05 -8.30 0.54
CA GLN A 71 5.46 -8.44 0.14
C GLN A 71 6.41 -8.39 1.34
N VAL A 72 6.21 -7.44 2.26
CA VAL A 72 7.03 -7.31 3.47
C VAL A 72 6.87 -8.54 4.38
N GLU A 73 5.65 -9.07 4.54
CA GLU A 73 5.40 -10.28 5.32
C GLU A 73 6.03 -11.52 4.69
N ARG A 74 5.91 -11.69 3.37
CA ARG A 74 6.58 -12.76 2.63
C ARG A 74 8.10 -12.69 2.79
N ALA A 75 8.69 -11.51 2.59
CA ALA A 75 10.13 -11.30 2.77
C ALA A 75 10.57 -11.56 4.22
N ARG A 76 9.77 -11.16 5.22
CA ARG A 76 10.05 -11.42 6.63
C ARG A 76 10.02 -12.92 6.94
N LYS A 77 9.05 -13.66 6.42
CA LYS A 77 8.93 -15.12 6.61
C LYS A 77 10.11 -15.84 5.94
N ARG A 78 10.52 -15.41 4.75
CA ARG A 78 11.72 -15.93 4.06
C ARG A 78 12.99 -15.67 4.87
N ALA A 79 13.19 -14.44 5.34
CA ALA A 79 14.34 -14.09 6.18
C ALA A 79 14.39 -14.89 7.50
N GLU A 80 13.24 -15.16 8.12
CA GLU A 80 13.15 -15.98 9.34
C GLU A 80 13.50 -17.46 9.07
N ARG A 81 13.02 -18.03 7.95
CA ARG A 81 13.38 -19.39 7.52
C ARG A 81 14.88 -19.52 7.26
N ILE A 82 15.45 -18.60 6.48
CA ILE A 82 16.89 -18.57 6.18
C ILE A 82 17.71 -18.46 7.47
N LYS A 83 17.30 -17.58 8.39
CA LYS A 83 17.97 -17.43 9.68
C LYS A 83 17.91 -18.72 10.51
N ARG A 84 16.75 -19.37 10.57
CA ARG A 84 16.60 -20.65 11.28
C ARG A 84 17.47 -21.75 10.69
N LYS A 85 17.51 -21.90 9.37
CA LYS A 85 18.37 -22.87 8.68
C LYS A 85 19.86 -22.57 8.95
N ALA A 86 20.26 -21.30 8.88
CA ALA A 86 21.63 -20.89 9.17
C ALA A 86 22.05 -21.19 10.63
N ASP A 87 21.15 -20.96 11.59
CA ASP A 87 21.37 -21.29 13.00
C ASP A 87 21.47 -22.81 13.23
N GLU A 88 20.69 -23.63 12.50
CA GLU A 88 20.76 -25.11 12.56
C GLU A 88 22.07 -25.65 11.96
N VAL A 89 22.50 -25.15 10.80
CA VAL A 89 23.79 -25.51 10.17
C VAL A 89 24.95 -25.10 11.08
N ARG A 90 24.88 -23.91 11.69
CA ARG A 90 25.91 -23.45 12.64
C ARG A 90 26.00 -24.38 13.85
N LYS A 91 24.87 -24.81 14.43
CA LYS A 91 24.87 -25.76 15.55
C LYS A 91 25.46 -27.11 15.16
N LYS A 92 25.07 -27.67 14.00
CA LYS A 92 25.64 -28.94 13.49
C LYS A 92 27.16 -28.83 13.32
N ARG A 93 27.66 -27.70 12.78
CA ARG A 93 29.10 -27.47 12.61
C ARG A 93 29.83 -27.33 13.95
N GLU A 94 29.28 -26.58 14.90
CA GLU A 94 29.86 -26.44 16.25
C GLU A 94 29.90 -27.80 16.99
N GLU A 95 28.88 -28.66 16.82
CA GLU A 95 28.86 -30.01 17.39
C GLU A 95 29.87 -30.96 16.73
N ALA A 96 30.01 -30.91 15.40
CA ALA A 96 31.01 -31.71 14.69
C ALA A 96 32.44 -31.30 15.07
N GLU A 97 32.69 -29.99 15.20
CA GLU A 97 33.99 -29.47 15.64
C GLU A 97 34.32 -29.89 17.08
N ARG A 98 33.34 -29.88 17.99
CA ARG A 98 33.53 -30.39 19.35
C ARG A 98 33.85 -31.89 19.38
N LYS A 99 33.15 -32.72 18.59
CA LYS A 99 33.43 -34.16 18.52
C LYS A 99 34.82 -34.46 17.94
N LEU A 100 35.26 -33.69 16.94
CA LEU A 100 36.61 -33.82 16.39
C LEU A 100 37.70 -33.38 17.38
N ALA A 101 37.45 -32.32 18.15
CA ALA A 101 38.37 -31.88 19.20
C ALA A 101 38.48 -32.91 20.34
N GLU A 102 37.35 -33.49 20.79
CA GLU A 102 37.32 -34.50 21.85
C GLU A 102 38.01 -35.81 21.42
N ALA A 103 37.83 -36.24 20.15
CA ALA A 103 38.54 -37.39 19.60
C ALA A 103 40.06 -37.17 19.48
N ALA A 104 40.50 -35.92 19.21
CA ALA A 104 41.91 -35.56 19.17
C ALA A 104 42.54 -35.50 20.57
N GLU A 105 41.78 -35.12 21.61
CA GLU A 105 42.27 -35.03 22.99
C GLU A 105 42.24 -36.39 23.73
N GLY A 106 41.32 -37.30 23.37
CA GLY A 106 41.23 -38.65 23.94
C GLY A 106 42.21 -39.68 23.36
N GLY A 107 42.89 -39.36 22.25
CA GLY A 107 43.81 -40.25 21.52
C GLY A 107 45.27 -40.18 21.97
N ALA A 108 45.54 -40.26 23.26
CA ALA A 108 46.88 -40.43 23.80
C ALA A 108 47.32 -41.92 23.76
N ALA A 109 47.50 -42.46 22.56
CA ALA A 109 48.25 -43.69 22.33
C ALA A 109 48.95 -43.61 20.97
N LYS A 110 50.25 -43.28 21.00
CA LYS A 110 51.19 -43.30 19.87
C LYS A 110 50.92 -44.46 18.90
N PRO A 111 50.67 -44.20 17.60
CA PRO A 111 51.10 -45.07 16.53
C PRO A 111 52.32 -44.46 15.83
N GLU A 112 53.26 -45.32 15.46
CA GLU A 112 54.46 -44.98 14.72
C GLU A 112 54.13 -44.35 13.36
N GLN A 113 54.52 -43.09 13.25
CA GLN A 113 55.12 -42.40 12.09
C GLN A 113 55.23 -43.23 10.78
N GLY A 114 54.21 -43.20 9.91
CA GLY A 114 54.38 -43.72 8.54
C GLY A 114 53.13 -43.76 7.67
N GLU A 115 51.98 -44.19 8.21
CA GLU A 115 50.77 -44.47 7.40
C GLU A 115 49.53 -43.65 7.79
N ALA A 116 49.62 -42.81 8.84
CA ALA A 116 48.47 -42.08 9.40
C ALA A 116 48.16 -40.72 8.73
N ASP A 117 49.00 -40.24 7.80
CA ASP A 117 48.76 -38.98 7.09
C ASP A 117 47.77 -39.16 5.92
N ALA A 118 47.74 -40.33 5.28
CA ALA A 118 46.82 -40.62 4.16
C ALA A 118 45.36 -40.80 4.64
N ALA A 119 45.14 -41.47 5.78
CA ALA A 119 43.78 -41.72 6.29
C ALA A 119 43.10 -40.47 6.90
N LYS A 120 43.87 -39.46 7.30
CA LYS A 120 43.34 -38.20 7.86
C LYS A 120 42.99 -37.18 6.77
N GLU A 121 43.58 -37.33 5.57
CA GLU A 121 43.23 -36.50 4.41
C GLU A 121 41.95 -37.03 3.74
N GLU A 122 41.79 -38.35 3.56
CA GLU A 122 40.57 -38.95 3.01
C GLU A 122 39.32 -38.71 3.90
N ALA A 123 39.43 -38.86 5.22
CA ALA A 123 38.29 -38.61 6.12
C ALA A 123 37.87 -37.13 6.18
N LYS A 124 38.78 -36.19 5.86
CA LYS A 124 38.51 -34.75 5.83
C LYS A 124 37.99 -34.30 4.47
N GLU A 125 38.21 -35.09 3.42
CA GLU A 125 37.67 -34.85 2.09
C GLU A 125 36.24 -35.39 1.97
N GLU A 126 35.93 -36.59 2.47
CA GLU A 126 34.56 -37.14 2.49
C GLU A 126 33.59 -36.30 3.35
N THR A 127 34.02 -35.85 4.54
CA THR A 127 33.16 -34.96 5.38
C THR A 127 33.00 -33.55 4.81
N LYS A 128 33.91 -33.10 3.94
CA LYS A 128 33.81 -31.81 3.26
C LYS A 128 32.98 -31.91 1.97
N GLU A 129 32.92 -33.08 1.34
CA GLU A 129 32.08 -33.33 0.18
C GLU A 129 30.61 -33.57 0.58
N GLU A 130 30.32 -34.34 1.64
CA GLU A 130 28.94 -34.48 2.15
C GLU A 130 28.38 -33.15 2.66
N ALA A 131 29.16 -32.36 3.41
CA ALA A 131 28.72 -31.03 3.88
C ALA A 131 28.56 -30.00 2.74
N LYS A 132 29.15 -30.25 1.57
CA LYS A 132 29.04 -29.39 0.39
C LYS A 132 27.95 -29.88 -0.57
N ALA A 133 27.62 -31.16 -0.57
CA ALA A 133 26.48 -31.72 -1.30
C ALA A 133 25.16 -31.37 -0.60
N GLU A 134 25.05 -31.53 0.73
CA GLU A 134 23.85 -31.17 1.51
C GLU A 134 23.59 -29.64 1.49
N ALA A 135 24.65 -28.83 1.37
CA ALA A 135 24.54 -27.37 1.25
C ALA A 135 24.24 -26.87 -0.18
N LYS A 136 24.27 -27.74 -1.20
CA LYS A 136 24.10 -27.36 -2.61
C LYS A 136 22.86 -27.97 -3.26
N GLU A 137 22.31 -29.08 -2.75
CA GLU A 137 21.04 -29.64 -3.22
C GLU A 137 19.79 -28.96 -2.61
N GLU A 138 19.78 -28.55 -1.34
CA GLU A 138 18.62 -27.86 -0.74
C GLU A 138 18.35 -26.39 -1.17
N PRO A 139 19.34 -25.55 -1.56
CA PRO A 139 19.03 -24.19 -2.02
C PRO A 139 18.47 -24.14 -3.44
N GLU A 140 18.56 -25.22 -4.23
CA GLU A 140 18.09 -25.24 -5.63
C GLU A 140 16.60 -25.63 -5.70
N GLU A 141 16.14 -26.59 -4.89
CA GLU A 141 14.73 -27.00 -4.84
C GLU A 141 13.82 -25.94 -4.18
N GLU A 142 14.34 -25.16 -3.20
CA GLU A 142 13.60 -24.04 -2.59
C GLU A 142 13.64 -22.76 -3.45
N ALA A 143 14.54 -22.67 -4.44
CA ALA A 143 14.60 -21.59 -5.43
C ALA A 143 13.73 -21.88 -6.67
N GLU A 144 13.53 -23.15 -7.02
CA GLU A 144 12.68 -23.55 -8.16
C GLU A 144 11.18 -23.48 -7.82
N GLU A 145 10.78 -23.73 -6.56
CA GLU A 145 9.42 -23.41 -6.06
C GLU A 145 9.20 -21.88 -5.89
N GLU A 146 10.26 -21.05 -6.02
CA GLU A 146 10.27 -19.59 -5.84
C GLU A 146 10.17 -18.80 -7.16
N GLU A 147 10.50 -19.39 -8.32
CA GLU A 147 10.33 -18.76 -9.64
C GLU A 147 8.89 -18.83 -10.19
N GLU A 148 8.07 -19.79 -9.76
CA GLU A 148 6.64 -19.83 -10.13
C GLU A 148 5.77 -18.86 -9.29
N ASP A 149 6.30 -18.28 -8.21
CA ASP A 149 5.59 -17.35 -7.31
C ASP A 149 5.83 -15.89 -7.73
N ILE A 150 5.60 -15.63 -9.03
CA ILE A 150 5.02 -14.42 -9.63
C ILE A 150 5.71 -13.10 -9.26
N ASP A 151 6.37 -12.48 -10.25
CA ASP A 151 6.73 -11.06 -10.25
C ASP A 151 5.52 -10.22 -9.78
N PRO A 152 5.51 -9.69 -8.54
CA PRO A 152 4.33 -9.04 -7.98
C PRO A 152 4.05 -7.67 -8.62
N LEU A 153 4.84 -7.30 -9.64
CA LEU A 153 4.59 -6.19 -10.54
C LEU A 153 3.51 -6.51 -11.59
N ASP A 154 3.41 -7.76 -12.05
CA ASP A 154 2.38 -8.22 -13.00
C ASP A 154 1.04 -8.53 -12.30
N GLU A 155 1.06 -8.69 -10.98
CA GLU A 155 -0.11 -8.88 -10.12
C GLU A 155 -0.65 -7.57 -9.52
N ILE A 156 -0.09 -6.41 -9.88
CA ILE A 156 -0.86 -5.16 -9.76
C ILE A 156 -2.10 -5.46 -10.60
N PRO A 157 -3.30 -5.61 -10.01
CA PRO A 157 -4.48 -5.90 -10.78
C PRO A 157 -4.53 -4.76 -11.78
N LYS A 158 -4.23 -5.05 -13.05
CA LYS A 158 -4.50 -4.13 -14.15
C LYS A 158 -5.89 -3.67 -13.82
N GLU A 159 -6.01 -2.38 -13.51
CA GLU A 159 -7.29 -1.77 -13.24
C GLU A 159 -8.14 -2.21 -14.42
N GLU A 160 -8.93 -3.29 -14.25
CA GLU A 160 -10.16 -3.44 -14.97
C GLU A 160 -10.78 -2.10 -14.69
N GLU A 161 -10.74 -1.25 -15.71
CA GLU A 161 -11.31 0.06 -15.70
C GLU A 161 -12.75 -0.21 -15.35
N ASP A 162 -13.03 -0.18 -14.05
CA ASP A 162 -14.34 -0.18 -13.49
C ASP A 162 -14.95 1.04 -14.16
N ASN A 163 -15.66 0.79 -15.26
CA ASN A 163 -16.46 1.71 -16.04
C ASN A 163 -17.67 2.16 -15.20
N GLU A 164 -17.47 2.22 -13.87
CA GLU A 164 -18.31 2.87 -12.89
C GLU A 164 -18.34 4.35 -13.26
N GLN A 165 -19.30 4.69 -14.11
CA GLN A 165 -19.64 6.07 -14.39
C GLN A 165 -19.99 6.75 -13.07
N PRO A 166 -19.62 8.03 -12.89
CA PRO A 166 -20.00 8.75 -11.70
C PRO A 166 -21.52 8.75 -11.52
N PRO A 167 -22.01 8.75 -10.27
CA PRO A 167 -23.44 8.71 -10.02
C PRO A 167 -24.11 9.96 -10.60
N LYS A 168 -25.12 9.76 -11.45
CA LYS A 168 -25.93 10.86 -11.98
C LYS A 168 -26.86 11.37 -10.88
N VAL A 169 -26.68 12.60 -10.45
CA VAL A 169 -27.50 13.22 -9.41
C VAL A 169 -28.69 13.93 -10.07
N THR A 170 -29.89 13.76 -9.50
CA THR A 170 -31.08 14.54 -9.89
C THR A 170 -31.51 15.46 -8.76
N LEU A 171 -31.99 16.67 -9.08
CA LEU A 171 -32.56 17.55 -8.07
C LEU A 171 -33.83 16.93 -7.48
N THR A 172 -33.90 16.90 -6.15
CA THR A 172 -35.09 16.46 -5.42
C THR A 172 -36.21 17.50 -5.56
N GLU A 173 -37.47 17.09 -5.40
CA GLU A 173 -38.63 18.01 -5.51
C GLU A 173 -38.56 19.15 -4.49
N ALA A 174 -38.07 18.87 -3.28
CA ALA A 174 -37.84 19.87 -2.24
C ALA A 174 -36.86 20.97 -2.69
N GLU A 175 -35.84 20.60 -3.46
CA GLU A 175 -34.82 21.54 -3.95
C GLU A 175 -35.27 22.33 -5.15
N LYS A 176 -36.13 21.74 -6.01
CA LYS A 176 -36.79 22.45 -7.10
C LYS A 176 -37.77 23.51 -6.59
N ARG A 177 -38.30 23.34 -5.37
CA ARG A 177 -39.20 24.31 -4.74
C ARG A 177 -38.46 25.51 -4.15
N GLY A 178 -37.22 25.33 -3.71
CA GLY A 178 -36.40 26.40 -3.16
C GLY A 178 -35.53 27.04 -4.23
N TRP A 179 -35.81 28.27 -4.66
CA TRP A 179 -34.90 29.00 -5.57
C TRP A 179 -33.76 29.75 -4.84
N PHE A 180 -33.77 29.78 -3.51
CA PHE A 180 -32.68 30.36 -2.74
C PHE A 180 -31.59 29.31 -2.50
N ASN A 181 -30.35 29.63 -2.88
CA ASN A 181 -29.18 28.79 -2.59
C ASN A 181 -28.84 28.93 -1.10
N LYS A 182 -29.46 28.09 -0.26
CA LYS A 182 -29.01 27.93 1.13
C LYS A 182 -27.74 27.09 1.11
N LYS A 183 -26.59 27.71 1.37
CA LYS A 183 -25.35 26.95 1.56
C LYS A 183 -25.53 26.02 2.78
N PRO A 184 -25.13 24.74 2.69
CA PRO A 184 -25.13 23.86 3.85
C PRO A 184 -24.23 24.49 4.94
N GLY A 185 -24.75 24.61 6.16
CA GLY A 185 -24.03 25.20 7.31
C GLY A 185 -24.37 26.65 7.65
N THR A 186 -25.19 27.34 6.86
CA THR A 186 -25.78 28.63 7.30
C THR A 186 -27.08 28.36 8.06
N LEU A 187 -26.99 28.25 9.39
CA LEU A 187 -28.15 28.22 10.29
C LEU A 187 -28.98 29.52 10.10
N PRO A 188 -30.33 29.43 10.18
CA PRO A 188 -31.23 30.56 10.01
C PRO A 188 -31.03 31.66 11.06
#